data_AF-I8QTM0-F1
#
_entry.id   AF-I8QTM0-F1
#
_cell.length_a   1.000
_cell.length_b   1.000
_cell.length_c   1.000
_cell.angle_alpha   90.00
_cell.angle_beta   90.00
_cell.angle_gamma   90.00
#
_symmetry.space_group_name_H-M   'P 1'
#
loop_
_entity.id
_entity.type
_entity.pdbx_description
1 polymer ?
#
loop_
_entity_poly.entity_id
_entity_poly.type
_entity_poly.pdbx_seq_one_letter_code
_entity_poly.pdbx_strand_id
1 'polypeptide(L)'
;MPARVDIAGERSARPAGLLGVRELRPAAVLAAFLVAVLIGVGIGFATADRGTGGVTITGRGALAPELTPTLRIAPWDAVRQPGRAHQMRVDDEPDPVALRLALSWTVADQIRAAGNRTVTAAAVTVPQGMFFGAIEGADAAQDQYWAIGRIQVAGVANPPADPHVWRRIGTGPWTIVRNGPNACTAIPAALIQEWKGQPAPCSG
;
A
#
# COMPACT_ATOMS: atom_id res chain seq x y z
N MET A 1 52.42 33.19 56.09
CA MET A 1 53.24 32.11 56.69
C MET A 1 53.02 32.16 58.20
N PRO A 2 52.80 31.06 58.94
CA PRO A 2 53.07 29.63 58.67
C PRO A 2 51.75 28.82 58.46
N ALA A 3 51.66 27.71 57.71
CA ALA A 3 52.33 26.41 57.75
C ALA A 3 52.05 25.59 59.02
N ARG A 4 51.26 24.51 58.89
CA ARG A 4 51.61 23.17 59.42
C ARG A 4 50.76 22.08 58.77
N VAL A 5 51.49 21.08 58.32
CA VAL A 5 51.12 19.79 57.75
C VAL A 5 51.27 18.74 58.87
N ASP A 6 50.50 17.65 58.79
CA ASP A 6 50.82 16.25 59.12
C ASP A 6 49.56 15.54 59.67
N ILE A 7 48.96 14.55 59.00
CA ILE A 7 49.44 13.22 58.54
C ILE A 7 49.32 12.14 59.65
N ALA A 8 48.66 11.05 59.23
CA ALA A 8 48.85 9.63 59.59
C ALA A 8 47.87 8.94 60.55
N GLY A 9 47.52 7.72 60.12
CA GLY A 9 46.98 6.62 60.93
C GLY A 9 45.62 6.11 60.44
N GLU A 10 45.46 5.63 59.22
CA GLU A 10 45.67 4.21 58.80
C GLU A 10 45.09 3.13 59.74
N ARG A 11 44.11 2.37 59.21
CA ARG A 11 43.99 0.89 59.22
C ARG A 11 42.55 0.51 58.83
N SER A 12 42.33 0.16 57.57
CA SER A 12 42.32 -1.23 57.06
C SER A 12 41.00 -1.97 57.29
N ALA A 13 40.16 -1.98 56.25
CA ALA A 13 39.33 -3.13 55.88
C ALA A 13 38.95 -3.02 54.39
N ARG A 14 39.70 -3.73 53.53
CA ARG A 14 39.23 -4.32 52.26
C ARG A 14 39.55 -5.81 52.40
N PRO A 15 38.68 -6.74 51.95
CA PRO A 15 38.18 -6.82 50.57
C PRO A 15 36.64 -6.99 50.58
N ALA A 16 35.88 -6.81 49.50
CA ALA A 16 35.95 -7.58 48.27
C ALA A 16 35.00 -6.97 47.22
N GLY A 17 35.38 -7.11 45.96
CA GLY A 17 34.45 -7.29 44.83
C GLY A 17 33.51 -6.14 44.51
N LEU A 18 33.89 -5.33 43.53
CA LEU A 18 33.16 -5.26 42.25
C LEU A 18 33.95 -4.35 41.31
N LEU A 19 34.92 -4.98 40.64
CA LEU A 19 35.41 -4.55 39.35
C LEU A 19 34.23 -4.42 38.38
N GLY A 20 34.20 -3.31 37.63
CA GLY A 20 33.69 -3.30 36.26
C GLY A 20 32.17 -3.25 36.10
N VAL A 21 31.53 -2.12 36.41
CA VAL A 21 30.20 -1.80 35.86
C VAL A 21 30.25 -0.48 35.10
N ARG A 22 31.18 -0.40 34.15
CA ARG A 22 31.15 0.54 33.02
C ARG A 22 31.90 -0.14 31.88
N GLU A 23 31.17 -0.89 31.05
CA GLU A 23 31.53 -1.34 29.67
C GLU A 23 30.82 -2.64 29.21
N LEU A 24 29.82 -3.15 29.93
CA LEU A 24 29.06 -4.34 29.47
C LEU A 24 27.85 -4.05 28.57
N ARG A 25 27.36 -2.81 28.52
CA ARG A 25 26.27 -2.44 27.58
C ARG A 25 26.71 -2.44 26.10
N PRO A 26 27.92 -1.96 25.73
CA PRO A 26 28.37 -2.02 24.34
C PRO A 26 28.70 -3.44 23.88
N ALA A 27 29.30 -4.28 24.74
CA ALA A 27 29.69 -5.64 24.37
C ALA A 27 28.48 -6.55 24.13
N ALA A 28 27.42 -6.42 24.93
CA ALA A 28 26.16 -7.14 24.72
C ALA A 28 25.46 -6.70 23.43
N VAL A 29 25.52 -5.40 23.09
CA VAL A 29 25.01 -4.87 21.82
C VAL A 29 25.84 -5.38 20.64
N LEU A 30 27.18 -5.41 20.77
CA LEU A 30 28.08 -5.95 19.74
C LEU A 30 27.86 -7.45 19.52
N ALA A 31 27.66 -8.22 20.60
CA ALA A 31 27.36 -9.65 20.52
C ALA A 31 26.00 -9.91 19.88
N ALA A 32 24.95 -9.16 20.27
CA ALA A 32 23.63 -9.26 19.65
C ALA A 32 23.65 -8.83 18.18
N PHE A 33 24.45 -7.82 17.83
CA PHE A 33 24.65 -7.38 16.45
C PHE A 33 25.38 -8.44 15.64
N LEU A 34 26.42 -9.07 16.18
CA LEU A 34 27.13 -10.17 15.53
C LEU A 34 26.21 -11.38 15.30
N VAL A 35 25.37 -11.73 16.28
CA VAL A 35 24.38 -12.81 16.12
C VAL A 35 23.32 -12.45 15.08
N ALA A 36 22.80 -11.21 15.08
CA ALA A 36 21.84 -10.75 14.08
C ALA A 36 22.46 -10.69 12.67
N VAL A 37 23.72 -10.28 12.56
CA VAL A 37 24.49 -10.29 11.30
C VAL A 37 24.70 -11.72 10.83
N LEU A 38 25.06 -12.66 11.70
CA LEU A 38 25.23 -14.07 11.34
C LEU A 38 23.90 -14.71 10.91
N ILE A 39 22.78 -14.39 11.57
CA ILE A 39 21.44 -14.85 11.17
C ILE A 39 21.04 -14.24 9.82
N GLY A 40 21.26 -12.93 9.64
CA GLY A 40 21.00 -12.24 8.37
C GLY A 40 21.85 -12.78 7.22
N VAL A 41 23.13 -13.08 7.46
CA VAL A 41 24.05 -13.70 6.51
C VAL A 41 23.64 -15.14 6.19
N GLY A 42 23.17 -15.90 7.18
CA GLY A 42 22.64 -17.26 6.96
C GLY A 42 21.39 -17.29 6.08
N ILE A 43 20.44 -16.36 6.30
CA ILE A 43 19.25 -16.20 5.45
C ILE A 43 19.64 -15.67 4.05
N GLY A 44 20.62 -14.77 4.00
CA GLY A 44 21.22 -14.27 2.77
C GLY A 44 21.85 -15.38 1.93
N PHE A 45 22.69 -16.23 2.52
CA PHE A 45 23.34 -17.34 1.81
C PHE A 45 22.37 -18.44 1.38
N ALA A 46 21.32 -18.71 2.16
CA ALA A 46 20.27 -19.65 1.75
C ALA A 46 19.41 -19.12 0.57
N THR A 47 19.45 -17.82 0.29
CA THR A 47 18.67 -17.17 -0.77
C THR A 47 19.54 -16.64 -1.93
N ALA A 48 20.87 -16.62 -1.78
CA ALA A 48 21.82 -15.98 -2.69
C ALA A 48 22.18 -16.78 -3.96
N ASP A 49 21.70 -18.02 -4.13
CA ASP A 49 21.94 -18.78 -5.38
C ASP A 49 21.04 -18.33 -6.56
N ARG A 50 20.50 -17.12 -6.51
CA ARG A 50 19.87 -16.46 -7.66
C ARG A 50 20.33 -15.01 -7.78
N GLY A 51 21.53 -14.87 -8.36
CA GLY A 51 21.83 -13.85 -9.36
C GLY A 51 21.62 -12.37 -8.99
N THR A 52 22.66 -11.78 -8.40
CA THR A 52 23.29 -10.49 -8.78
C THR A 52 22.43 -9.36 -9.37
N GLY A 53 22.30 -8.28 -8.60
CA GLY A 53 21.94 -6.93 -9.08
C GLY A 53 21.40 -6.06 -7.96
N GLY A 54 22.28 -5.39 -7.22
CA GLY A 54 21.94 -4.65 -6.00
C GLY A 54 20.88 -3.56 -6.19
N VAL A 55 19.85 -3.60 -5.34
CA VAL A 55 18.91 -2.50 -5.15
C VAL A 55 19.13 -1.93 -3.75
N THR A 56 19.61 -0.69 -3.72
CA THR A 56 19.66 0.18 -2.55
C THR A 56 18.25 0.29 -1.95
N ILE A 57 18.03 -0.25 -0.75
CA ILE A 57 16.78 -0.07 -0.02
C ILE A 57 16.80 1.33 0.62
N THR A 58 16.38 2.32 -0.15
CA THR A 58 15.94 3.63 0.35
C THR A 58 14.49 3.81 -0.07
N GLY A 59 13.62 3.99 0.92
CA GLY A 59 12.21 4.32 0.72
C GLY A 59 11.30 3.09 0.73
N ARG A 60 10.40 3.04 1.73
CA ARG A 60 9.09 2.40 1.56
C ARG A 60 8.51 3.07 0.32
N GLY A 61 8.54 2.38 -0.83
CA GLY A 61 8.34 2.98 -2.14
C GLY A 61 7.11 3.88 -2.15
N ALA A 62 7.28 5.15 -2.54
CA ALA A 62 6.15 6.00 -2.83
C ALA A 62 5.27 5.27 -3.85
N LEU A 63 3.99 5.12 -3.53
CA LEU A 63 3.01 4.58 -4.47
C LEU A 63 3.06 5.42 -5.75
N ALA A 64 3.02 4.77 -6.91
CA ALA A 64 3.01 5.47 -8.19
C ALA A 64 1.86 6.50 -8.18
N PRO A 65 2.14 7.82 -8.31
CA PRO A 65 1.12 8.86 -8.18
C PRO A 65 -0.05 8.66 -9.17
N GLU A 66 0.22 7.98 -10.28
CA GLU A 66 -0.75 7.58 -11.28
C GLU A 66 -1.85 6.65 -10.75
N LEU A 67 -1.61 5.91 -9.66
CA LEU A 67 -2.60 5.00 -9.05
C LEU A 67 -3.48 5.67 -7.98
N THR A 68 -3.14 6.89 -7.56
CA THR A 68 -3.79 7.60 -6.45
C THR A 68 -4.28 8.99 -6.87
N PRO A 69 -5.07 9.13 -7.95
CA PRO A 69 -5.57 10.44 -8.38
C PRO A 69 -6.40 11.08 -7.25
N THR A 70 -6.35 12.40 -7.12
CA THR A 70 -7.18 13.10 -6.14
C THR A 70 -8.65 12.93 -6.49
N LEU A 71 -9.47 12.57 -5.49
CA LEU A 71 -10.93 12.54 -5.63
C LEU A 71 -11.53 13.81 -5.06
N ARG A 72 -12.77 14.11 -5.46
CA ARG A 72 -13.55 15.18 -4.85
C ARG A 72 -13.72 14.92 -3.35
N ILE A 73 -13.85 16.00 -2.59
CA ILE A 73 -14.21 15.93 -1.17
C ILE A 73 -15.58 15.26 -1.06
N ALA A 74 -15.69 14.29 -0.15
CA ALA A 74 -16.89 13.52 0.03
C ALA A 74 -18.01 14.39 0.61
N PRO A 75 -19.21 14.43 -0.01
CA PRO A 75 -20.31 15.25 0.51
C PRO A 75 -20.81 14.79 1.88
N TRP A 76 -20.49 13.55 2.29
CA TRP A 76 -20.82 12.99 3.61
C TRP A 76 -19.78 13.30 4.70
N ASP A 77 -18.70 14.03 4.40
CA ASP A 77 -17.63 14.30 5.39
C ASP A 77 -18.15 15.01 6.65
N ALA A 78 -19.18 15.86 6.51
CA ALA A 78 -19.77 16.59 7.63
C ALA A 78 -20.74 15.76 8.48
N VAL A 79 -21.40 14.75 7.88
CA VAL A 79 -22.41 13.91 8.54
C VAL A 79 -22.30 12.49 7.97
N ARG A 80 -21.53 11.65 8.68
CA ARG A 80 -21.25 10.27 8.26
C ARG A 80 -22.28 9.27 8.78
N GLN A 81 -22.59 8.29 7.95
CA GLN A 81 -23.40 7.10 8.23
C GLN A 81 -22.63 5.88 7.70
N PRO A 82 -21.72 5.30 8.50
CA PRO A 82 -20.86 4.21 8.04
C PRO A 82 -21.64 3.06 7.41
N GLY A 83 -21.18 2.60 6.24
CA GLY A 83 -21.83 1.57 5.44
C GLY A 83 -22.88 2.09 4.44
N ARG A 84 -23.23 3.38 4.48
CA ARG A 84 -24.12 3.97 3.48
C ARG A 84 -23.42 4.08 2.12
N ALA A 85 -24.13 3.72 1.06
CA ALA A 85 -23.63 3.77 -0.30
C ALA A 85 -24.04 5.06 -1.01
N HIS A 86 -23.19 5.52 -1.92
CA HIS A 86 -23.41 6.69 -2.76
C HIS A 86 -23.06 6.39 -4.20
N GLN A 87 -23.99 6.65 -5.11
CA GLN A 87 -23.66 6.75 -6.52
C GLN A 87 -22.88 8.04 -6.77
N MET A 88 -21.78 7.91 -7.49
CA MET A 88 -20.96 9.02 -7.93
C MET A 88 -20.84 8.97 -9.46
N ARG A 89 -20.37 10.05 -10.07
CA ARG A 89 -20.08 10.07 -11.50
C ARG A 89 -18.61 10.38 -11.69
N VAL A 90 -17.95 9.61 -12.53
CA VAL A 90 -16.54 9.84 -12.86
C VAL A 90 -16.34 11.26 -13.38
N ASP A 91 -17.25 11.76 -14.21
CA ASP A 91 -17.13 13.09 -14.82
C ASP A 91 -17.35 14.25 -13.83
N ASP A 92 -17.82 13.96 -12.60
CA ASP A 92 -17.90 14.96 -11.52
C ASP A 92 -16.62 15.02 -10.68
N GLU A 93 -15.64 14.15 -10.94
CA GLU A 93 -14.36 14.16 -10.23
C GLU A 93 -13.45 15.30 -10.72
N PRO A 94 -12.51 15.78 -9.88
CA PRO A 94 -11.64 16.90 -10.24
C PRO A 94 -10.75 16.62 -11.46
N ASP A 95 -10.33 15.36 -11.61
CA ASP A 95 -9.57 14.89 -12.77
C ASP A 95 -10.09 13.51 -13.24
N PRO A 96 -11.11 13.50 -14.11
CA PRO A 96 -11.71 12.26 -14.61
C PRO A 96 -10.78 11.51 -15.58
N VAL A 97 -9.75 12.18 -16.13
CA VAL A 97 -8.75 11.57 -17.02
C VAL A 97 -7.73 10.82 -16.18
N ALA A 98 -7.19 11.44 -15.13
CA ALA A 98 -6.29 10.78 -14.19
C ALA A 98 -6.96 9.60 -13.48
N LEU A 99 -8.26 9.70 -13.15
CA LEU A 99 -9.01 8.56 -12.61
C LEU A 99 -8.98 7.36 -13.57
N ARG A 100 -9.36 7.56 -14.83
CA ARG A 100 -9.37 6.48 -15.83
C ARG A 100 -7.96 5.94 -16.09
N LEU A 101 -6.96 6.82 -16.13
CA LEU A 101 -5.57 6.43 -16.29
C LEU A 101 -5.09 5.52 -15.14
N ALA A 102 -5.47 5.84 -13.89
CA ALA A 102 -5.18 5.00 -12.73
C ALA A 102 -5.74 3.58 -12.89
N LEU A 103 -6.99 3.47 -13.36
CA LEU A 103 -7.61 2.18 -13.62
C LEU A 103 -6.91 1.43 -14.77
N SER A 104 -6.57 2.11 -15.86
CA SER A 104 -5.78 1.54 -16.97
C SER A 104 -4.42 1.00 -16.52
N TRP A 105 -3.74 1.67 -15.59
CA TRP A 105 -2.49 1.17 -15.00
C TRP A 105 -2.66 -0.17 -14.31
N THR A 106 -3.70 -0.34 -13.49
CA THR A 106 -3.94 -1.62 -12.79
C THR A 106 -4.18 -2.78 -13.74
N VAL A 107 -4.82 -2.52 -14.89
CA VAL A 107 -5.08 -3.53 -15.93
C VAL A 107 -3.80 -3.84 -16.70
N ALA A 108 -3.02 -2.81 -17.06
CA ALA A 108 -1.72 -3.01 -17.69
C ALA A 108 -0.79 -3.84 -16.78
N ASP A 109 -0.78 -3.59 -15.48
CA ASP A 109 -0.04 -4.38 -14.49
C ASP A 109 -0.50 -5.85 -14.47
N GLN A 110 -1.80 -6.09 -14.45
CA GLN A 110 -2.36 -7.44 -14.51
C GLN A 110 -1.94 -8.18 -15.78
N ILE A 111 -1.97 -7.50 -16.94
CA ILE A 111 -1.59 -8.07 -18.24
C ILE A 111 -0.08 -8.35 -18.31
N ARG A 112 0.75 -7.45 -17.77
CA ARG A 112 2.19 -7.65 -17.65
C ARG A 112 2.52 -8.85 -16.76
N ALA A 113 1.83 -8.97 -15.63
CA ALA A 113 1.95 -10.12 -14.73
C ALA A 113 1.52 -11.44 -15.39
N ALA A 114 0.54 -11.40 -16.29
CA ALA A 114 0.11 -12.55 -17.09
C ALA A 114 1.04 -12.90 -18.27
N GLY A 115 2.11 -12.14 -18.49
CA GLY A 115 3.19 -12.49 -19.43
C GLY A 115 3.38 -11.51 -20.59
N ASN A 116 2.47 -10.56 -20.82
CA ASN A 116 2.62 -9.56 -21.87
C ASN A 116 3.32 -8.29 -21.35
N ARG A 117 4.65 -8.40 -21.19
CA ARG A 117 5.50 -7.43 -20.46
C ARG A 117 5.57 -6.03 -21.07
N THR A 118 5.19 -5.86 -22.34
CA THR A 118 5.31 -4.59 -23.07
C THR A 118 4.06 -3.72 -23.01
N VAL A 119 2.95 -4.24 -22.46
CA VAL A 119 1.70 -3.48 -22.34
C VAL A 119 1.89 -2.33 -21.35
N THR A 120 1.44 -1.15 -21.76
CA THR A 120 1.43 0.08 -20.96
C THR A 120 -0.01 0.50 -20.70
N ALA A 121 -0.23 1.39 -19.72
CA ALA A 121 -1.56 1.94 -19.45
C ALA A 121 -2.17 2.65 -20.67
N ALA A 122 -1.36 3.23 -21.56
CA ALA A 122 -1.82 3.87 -22.79
C ALA A 122 -2.43 2.88 -23.80
N ALA A 123 -2.11 1.59 -23.70
CA ALA A 123 -2.71 0.54 -24.52
C ALA A 123 -4.05 0.03 -23.96
N VAL A 124 -4.42 0.48 -22.74
CA VAL A 124 -5.68 0.12 -22.07
C VAL A 124 -6.61 1.33 -22.04
N THR A 125 -7.77 1.18 -22.66
CA THR A 125 -8.85 2.17 -22.62
C THR A 125 -9.92 1.70 -21.63
N VAL A 126 -10.30 2.58 -20.71
CA VAL A 126 -11.52 2.46 -19.90
C VAL A 126 -12.59 3.34 -20.54
N PRO A 127 -13.55 2.78 -21.29
CA PRO A 127 -14.55 3.56 -22.00
C PRO A 127 -15.48 4.32 -21.05
N GLN A 128 -16.25 5.25 -21.61
CA GLN A 128 -17.36 5.90 -20.89
C GLN A 128 -18.44 4.88 -20.51
N GLY A 129 -19.29 5.24 -19.54
CA GLY A 129 -20.39 4.39 -19.08
C GLY A 129 -20.03 3.40 -17.96
N MET A 130 -18.87 3.55 -17.32
CA MET A 130 -18.55 2.84 -16.09
C MET A 130 -19.39 3.35 -14.91
N PHE A 131 -19.68 2.47 -13.96
CA PHE A 131 -20.32 2.84 -12.70
C PHE A 131 -19.25 3.16 -11.67
N PHE A 132 -19.50 4.20 -10.89
CA PHE A 132 -18.59 4.70 -9.87
C PHE A 132 -19.38 5.10 -8.64
N GLY A 133 -18.80 4.90 -7.46
CA GLY A 133 -19.48 5.22 -6.22
C GLY A 133 -18.60 4.95 -5.02
N ALA A 134 -19.18 5.19 -3.85
CA ALA A 134 -18.48 5.02 -2.60
C ALA A 134 -19.37 4.39 -1.53
N ILE A 135 -18.73 3.84 -0.52
CA ILE A 135 -19.34 3.43 0.74
C ILE A 135 -18.66 4.21 1.85
N GLU A 136 -19.48 4.88 2.65
CA GLU A 136 -19.00 5.66 3.78
C GLU A 136 -18.27 4.77 4.80
N GLY A 137 -17.03 5.15 5.12
CA GLY A 137 -16.28 4.63 6.24
C GLY A 137 -16.58 5.38 7.54
N ALA A 138 -16.00 4.91 8.65
CA ALA A 138 -16.05 5.63 9.92
C ALA A 138 -15.36 6.99 9.83
N ASP A 139 -14.38 7.11 8.94
CA ASP A 139 -13.65 8.33 8.61
C ASP A 139 -13.23 8.32 7.12
N ALA A 140 -12.63 9.42 6.65
CA ALA A 140 -12.19 9.57 5.27
C ALA A 140 -11.10 8.57 4.85
N ALA A 141 -10.30 8.07 5.80
CA ALA A 141 -9.29 7.04 5.51
C ALA A 141 -9.92 5.65 5.29
N GLN A 142 -11.17 5.45 5.74
CA GLN A 142 -11.92 4.21 5.61
C GLN A 142 -12.99 4.23 4.52
N ASP A 143 -13.23 5.37 3.86
CA ASP A 143 -14.14 5.45 2.72
C ASP A 143 -13.70 4.48 1.63
N GLN A 144 -14.63 3.67 1.13
CA GLN A 144 -14.34 2.72 0.06
C GLN A 144 -14.90 3.24 -1.25
N TYR A 145 -14.04 3.57 -2.19
CA TYR A 145 -14.41 3.94 -3.54
C TYR A 145 -14.38 2.72 -4.43
N TRP A 146 -15.40 2.59 -5.26
CA TRP A 146 -15.63 1.43 -6.10
C TRP A 146 -15.93 1.87 -7.52
N ALA A 147 -15.44 1.08 -8.46
CA ALA A 147 -15.71 1.29 -9.88
C ALA A 147 -15.95 -0.05 -10.57
N ILE A 148 -16.87 -0.09 -11.52
CA ILE A 148 -17.06 -1.23 -12.42
C ILE A 148 -17.20 -0.75 -13.86
N GLY A 149 -16.48 -1.40 -14.76
CA GLY A 149 -16.48 -1.02 -16.17
C GLY A 149 -15.89 -2.11 -17.04
N ARG A 150 -16.04 -1.93 -18.35
CA ARG A 150 -15.37 -2.74 -19.36
C ARG A 150 -14.05 -2.10 -19.75
N ILE A 151 -13.14 -2.88 -20.31
CA ILE A 151 -11.88 -2.37 -20.83
C ILE A 151 -11.66 -2.78 -22.28
N GLN A 152 -10.85 -2.00 -22.99
CA GLN A 152 -10.39 -2.33 -24.33
C GLN A 152 -8.87 -2.32 -24.31
N VAL A 153 -8.25 -3.37 -24.82
CA VAL A 153 -6.79 -3.47 -24.89
C VAL A 153 -6.36 -3.64 -26.33
N ALA A 154 -5.56 -2.71 -26.84
CA ALA A 154 -5.01 -2.80 -28.19
C ALA A 154 -3.84 -3.81 -28.22
N GLY A 155 -3.81 -4.66 -29.25
CA GLY A 155 -2.65 -5.51 -29.54
C GLY A 155 -2.43 -6.69 -28.58
N VAL A 156 -3.46 -7.10 -27.81
CA VAL A 156 -3.39 -8.26 -26.90
C VAL A 156 -4.34 -9.35 -27.38
N ALA A 157 -3.79 -10.55 -27.62
CA ALA A 157 -4.57 -11.69 -28.14
C ALA A 157 -5.60 -12.24 -27.14
N ASN A 158 -5.28 -12.18 -25.84
CA ASN A 158 -6.14 -12.66 -24.76
C ASN A 158 -6.26 -11.58 -23.67
N PRO A 159 -7.08 -10.54 -23.88
CA PRO A 159 -7.29 -9.53 -22.85
C PRO A 159 -8.00 -10.14 -21.63
N PRO A 160 -7.82 -9.57 -20.43
CA PRO A 160 -8.58 -9.98 -19.26
C PRO A 160 -10.09 -9.90 -19.51
N ALA A 161 -10.84 -10.83 -18.92
CA ALA A 161 -12.29 -10.88 -19.10
C ALA A 161 -12.99 -9.71 -18.39
N ASP A 162 -13.98 -9.13 -19.07
CA ASP A 162 -14.88 -8.11 -18.54
C ASP A 162 -16.03 -8.69 -17.70
N PRO A 163 -16.66 -7.86 -16.85
CA PRO A 163 -16.25 -6.50 -16.46
C PRO A 163 -15.12 -6.53 -15.42
N HIS A 164 -14.44 -5.41 -15.23
CA HIS A 164 -13.45 -5.19 -14.18
C HIS A 164 -14.07 -4.43 -13.01
N VAL A 165 -13.78 -4.87 -11.80
CA VAL A 165 -14.18 -4.23 -10.54
C VAL A 165 -12.95 -3.74 -9.82
N TRP A 166 -12.93 -2.44 -9.57
CA TRP A 166 -11.87 -1.76 -8.84
C TRP A 166 -12.34 -1.28 -7.48
N ARG A 167 -11.40 -1.25 -6.54
CA ARG A 167 -11.59 -0.65 -5.22
C ARG A 167 -10.38 0.16 -4.81
N ARG A 168 -10.66 1.27 -4.13
CA ARG A 168 -9.72 2.10 -3.40
C ARG A 168 -10.26 2.35 -2.00
N ILE A 169 -9.38 2.43 -1.00
CA ILE A 169 -9.73 2.77 0.38
C ILE A 169 -9.05 4.10 0.73
N GLY A 170 -9.84 5.09 1.14
CA GLY A 170 -9.41 6.45 1.41
C GLY A 170 -8.57 7.00 0.26
N THR A 171 -7.35 7.44 0.59
CA THR A 171 -6.39 7.96 -0.38
C THR A 171 -5.45 6.91 -0.99
N GLY A 172 -5.62 5.62 -0.65
CA GLY A 172 -4.77 4.52 -1.13
C GLY A 172 -4.85 4.28 -2.65
N PRO A 173 -4.09 3.32 -3.20
CA PRO A 173 -4.11 3.04 -4.64
C PRO A 173 -5.40 2.35 -5.06
N TRP A 174 -5.78 2.55 -6.33
CA TRP A 174 -6.76 1.68 -6.98
C TRP A 174 -6.21 0.27 -7.15
N THR A 175 -7.07 -0.72 -6.92
CA THR A 175 -6.75 -2.14 -7.07
C THR A 175 -7.88 -2.86 -7.81
N ILE A 176 -7.55 -3.82 -8.66
CA ILE A 176 -8.56 -4.74 -9.22
C ILE A 176 -8.92 -5.75 -8.14
N VAL A 177 -10.19 -5.76 -7.73
CA VAL A 177 -10.71 -6.74 -6.77
C VAL A 177 -11.08 -8.03 -7.48
N ARG A 178 -11.69 -7.90 -8.67
CA ARG A 178 -12.12 -9.02 -9.49
C ARG A 178 -12.38 -8.55 -10.93
N ASN A 179 -12.29 -9.47 -11.88
CA ASN A 179 -12.75 -9.26 -13.23
C ASN A 179 -13.41 -10.54 -13.80
N GLY A 180 -14.16 -10.43 -14.89
CA GLY A 180 -14.84 -11.54 -15.57
C GLY A 180 -16.30 -11.76 -15.10
N PRO A 181 -16.92 -12.90 -15.48
CA PRO A 181 -18.36 -13.15 -15.29
C PRO A 181 -18.87 -13.04 -13.84
N ASN A 182 -17.98 -13.28 -12.86
CA ASN A 182 -18.31 -13.23 -11.45
C ASN A 182 -17.84 -11.93 -10.77
N ALA A 183 -17.40 -10.91 -11.52
CA ALA A 183 -16.82 -9.69 -10.94
C ALA A 183 -17.80 -8.97 -10.01
N CYS A 184 -19.08 -8.92 -10.39
CA CYS A 184 -20.14 -8.28 -9.60
C CYS A 184 -20.34 -8.87 -8.20
N THR A 185 -19.95 -10.14 -7.97
CA THR A 185 -20.03 -10.76 -6.64
C THR A 185 -19.11 -10.10 -5.61
N ALA A 186 -18.11 -9.33 -6.06
CA ALA A 186 -17.20 -8.59 -5.20
C ALA A 186 -17.75 -7.22 -4.78
N ILE A 187 -18.79 -6.72 -5.43
CA ILE A 187 -19.34 -5.38 -5.18
C ILE A 187 -20.31 -5.45 -4.01
N PRO A 188 -20.21 -4.54 -3.02
CA PRO A 188 -21.13 -4.53 -1.90
C PRO A 188 -22.57 -4.29 -2.35
N ALA A 189 -23.52 -5.07 -1.81
CA ALA A 189 -24.92 -5.05 -2.23
C ALA A 189 -25.57 -3.67 -2.11
N ALA A 190 -25.22 -2.90 -1.07
CA ALA A 190 -25.71 -1.53 -0.88
C ALA A 190 -25.37 -0.62 -2.07
N LEU A 191 -24.19 -0.81 -2.68
CA LEU A 191 -23.77 0.00 -3.82
C LEU A 191 -24.45 -0.43 -5.11
N ILE A 192 -24.69 -1.73 -5.31
CA ILE A 192 -25.47 -2.25 -6.44
C ILE A 192 -26.90 -1.67 -6.42
N GLN A 193 -27.50 -1.57 -5.24
CA GLN A 193 -28.84 -1.00 -5.07
C GLN A 193 -28.89 0.51 -5.34
N GLU A 194 -27.80 1.22 -5.02
CA GLU A 194 -27.72 2.67 -5.23
C GLU A 194 -27.42 3.03 -6.68
N TRP A 195 -26.63 2.22 -7.39
CA TRP A 195 -26.24 2.47 -8.78
C TRP A 195 -27.42 2.39 -9.75
N LYS A 196 -27.87 3.56 -10.18
CA LYS A 196 -28.89 3.77 -11.21
C LYS A 196 -28.21 4.02 -12.55
N GLY A 197 -28.54 3.19 -13.54
CA GLY A 197 -28.04 3.32 -14.91
C GLY A 197 -28.56 2.20 -15.81
N GLN A 198 -28.47 2.40 -17.13
CA GLN A 198 -28.85 1.42 -18.14
C GLN A 198 -27.69 1.23 -19.14
N PRO A 199 -27.28 -0.03 -19.43
CA PRO A 199 -27.69 -1.26 -18.75
C PRO A 199 -27.19 -1.29 -17.29
N ALA A 200 -27.82 -2.12 -16.45
CA ALA A 200 -27.36 -2.28 -15.08
C ALA A 200 -25.90 -2.81 -15.06
N PRO A 201 -25.08 -2.44 -14.05
CA PRO A 201 -23.64 -2.76 -14.02
C PRO A 201 -23.33 -4.26 -14.09
N CYS A 202 -24.34 -5.10 -13.81
CA CYS A 202 -24.22 -6.54 -13.62
C CYS A 202 -25.28 -7.34 -14.39
N SER A 203 -25.86 -6.80 -15.46
CA SER A 203 -26.89 -7.48 -16.28
C SER A 203 -26.32 -8.23 -17.48
N GLY A 204 -25.10 -8.75 -17.38
CA GLY A 204 -24.38 -9.43 -18.47
C GLY A 204 -23.90 -10.81 -18.09
#